data_AF-E4PPU3-F1
#
_entry.id   AF-E4PPU3-F1
#
_cell.length_a   1.000
_cell.length_b   1.000
_cell.length_c   1.000
_cell.angle_alpha   90.00
_cell.angle_beta   90.00
_cell.angle_gamma   90.00
#
_symmetry.space_group_name_H-M   'P 1'
#
loop_
_entity.id
_entity.type
_entity.pdbx_description
1 polymer ?
#
loop_
_entity_poly.entity_id
_entity_poly.type
_entity_poly.pdbx_seq_one_letter_code
_entity_poly.pdbx_strand_id
1 'polypeptide(L)' 'MFYELPCDHCESSGVVCKETGEGLPASELILQLRLRLNEKEQEIKGLHRQLADERAKDDSRGYGAGGSRYHGD' A
#
# COMPACT_ATOMS: atom_id res chain seq x y z
N MET A 1 26.80 -0.37 -15.35
CA MET A 1 25.59 -1.03 -15.88
C MET A 1 25.32 -2.21 -14.97
N PHE A 2 24.20 -2.21 -14.23
CA PHE A 2 23.79 -3.34 -13.40
C PHE A 2 22.75 -4.12 -14.18
N TYR A 3 22.97 -5.43 -14.34
CA TYR A 3 21.98 -6.32 -14.94
C TYR A 3 21.20 -6.96 -13.80
N GLU A 4 19.88 -6.80 -13.81
CA GLU A 4 18.99 -7.56 -12.92
C GLU A 4 19.02 -9.01 -13.37
N LEU A 5 19.76 -9.83 -12.63
CA LEU A 5 19.75 -11.27 -12.81
C LEU A 5 18.63 -11.83 -11.92
N PRO A 6 17.72 -12.66 -12.45
CA PRO A 6 16.72 -13.33 -11.64
C PRO A 6 17.44 -14.18 -10.59
N CYS A 7 16.96 -14.11 -9.35
CA CYS A 7 17.51 -14.90 -8.27
C CYS A 7 16.81 -16.26 -8.24
N ASP A 8 17.43 -17.28 -8.83
CA ASP A 8 16.88 -18.64 -8.86
C ASP A 8 16.72 -19.21 -7.43
N HIS A 9 17.57 -18.78 -6.49
CA HIS A 9 17.54 -19.21 -5.09
C HIS A 9 16.24 -18.87 -4.37
N CYS A 10 15.63 -17.73 -4.70
CA CYS A 10 14.38 -17.30 -4.08
C CYS A 10 13.22 -17.24 -5.08
N GLU A 11 13.33 -17.92 -6.23
CA GLU A 11 12.31 -17.91 -7.29
C GLU A 11 11.96 -16.47 -7.75
N SER A 12 12.96 -15.58 -7.73
CA SER A 12 12.81 -14.14 -7.99
C SER A 12 11.78 -13.41 -7.10
N SER A 13 11.34 -14.03 -6.01
CA SER A 13 10.31 -13.48 -5.12
C SER A 13 10.84 -12.45 -4.12
N GLY A 14 12.16 -12.47 -3.87
CA GLY A 14 12.77 -11.69 -2.78
C GLY A 14 12.38 -12.17 -1.38
N VAL A 15 11.86 -13.40 -1.24
CA VAL A 15 11.45 -13.98 0.04
C VAL A 15 12.24 -15.26 0.30
N VAL A 16 12.82 -15.34 1.50
CA VAL A 16 13.62 -16.48 1.97
C VAL A 16 13.28 -16.79 3.42
N CYS A 17 13.66 -17.97 3.89
CA CYS A 17 13.57 -18.34 5.29
C CYS A 17 14.41 -17.37 6.14
N LYS A 18 13.81 -16.84 7.21
CA LYS A 18 14.47 -15.85 8.08
C LYS A 18 15.68 -16.43 8.82
N GLU A 19 15.61 -17.70 9.20
CA GLU A 19 16.64 -18.34 10.04
C GLU A 19 17.80 -18.87 9.21
N THR A 20 17.51 -19.44 8.03
CA THR A 20 18.53 -20.11 7.21
C THR A 20 18.98 -19.28 6.01
N GLY A 21 18.19 -18.30 5.56
CA GLY A 21 18.43 -17.57 4.31
C GLY A 21 18.15 -18.39 3.04
N GLU A 22 17.66 -19.62 3.20
CA GLU A 22 17.31 -20.51 2.09
C GLU A 22 15.99 -20.12 1.42
N GLY A 23 15.84 -20.48 0.14
CA GLY A 23 14.57 -20.39 -0.57
C GLY A 23 13.46 -21.12 0.19
N LEU A 24 12.27 -20.52 0.24
CA LEU A 24 11.10 -21.17 0.86
C LEU A 24 10.54 -22.27 -0.05
N PRO A 25 9.99 -23.36 0.51
CA PRO A 25 9.19 -24.30 -0.25
C PRO A 25 8.05 -23.59 -0.99
N ALA A 26 7.71 -24.03 -2.21
CA ALA A 26 6.74 -23.33 -3.05
C ALA A 26 5.39 -23.06 -2.35
N SER A 27 4.88 -24.00 -1.56
CA SER A 27 3.63 -23.83 -0.79
C SER A 27 3.72 -22.72 0.25
N GLU A 28 4.85 -22.62 0.95
CA GLU A 28 5.09 -21.58 1.95
C GLU A 28 5.35 -20.23 1.28
N LEU A 29 6.11 -20.21 0.19
CA LEU A 29 6.35 -19.01 -0.59
C LEU A 29 5.03 -18.40 -1.09
N ILE A 30 4.16 -19.22 -1.68
CA ILE A 30 2.83 -18.77 -2.14
C ILE A 30 2.01 -18.20 -0.98
N LEU A 31 2.05 -18.85 0.19
CA LEU A 31 1.35 -18.35 1.37
C LEU A 31 1.89 -16.97 1.81
N GLN A 32 3.22 -16.83 1.92
CA GLN A 32 3.86 -15.56 2.29
C GLN A 32 3.53 -14.44 1.30
N LEU A 33 3.57 -14.72 0.01
CA LEU A 33 3.25 -13.73 -1.03
C LEU A 33 1.78 -13.32 -0.98
N ARG A 34 0.85 -14.25 -0.72
CA ARG A 34 -0.58 -13.93 -0.55
C ARG A 34 -0.82 -13.05 0.68
N LEU A 35 -0.14 -13.31 1.80
CA LEU A 35 -0.26 -12.48 2.99
C LEU A 35 0.20 -11.05 2.70
N ARG A 36 1.40 -10.88 2.13
CA ARG A 36 1.94 -9.57 1.75
C ARG A 36 1.06 -8.83 0.75
N LEU A 37 0.50 -9.54 -0.24
CA LEU A 37 -0.42 -8.95 -1.21
C LEU A 37 -1.67 -8.40 -0.51
N ASN A 38 -2.28 -9.19 0.38
CA ASN A 38 -3.45 -8.75 1.14
C ASN A 38 -3.15 -7.52 2.02
N GLU A 39 -2.02 -7.50 2.71
CA GLU A 39 -1.59 -6.36 3.51
C GLU A 39 -1.45 -5.08 2.66
N LYS A 40 -0.83 -5.19 1.49
CA LYS A 40 -0.65 -4.05 0.57
C LYS A 40 -1.97 -3.58 -0.02
N GLU A 41 -2.88 -4.49 -0.35
CA GLU A 41 -4.23 -4.12 -0.79
C GLU A 41 -5.02 -3.39 0.30
N GLN A 42 -4.89 -3.82 1.56
CA GLN A 42 -5.52 -3.14 2.70
C GLN A 42 -4.92 -1.74 2.91
N GLU A 43 -3.59 -1.60 2.81
CA GLU A 43 -2.89 -0.33 2.88
C GLU A 43 -3.39 0.64 1.79
N ILE A 44 -3.45 0.19 0.54
CA ILE A 44 -3.96 0.99 -0.60
C ILE A 44 -5.42 1.41 -0.36
N LYS A 45 -6.28 0.48 0.10
CA LYS A 45 -7.68 0.81 0.42
C LYS A 45 -7.77 1.85 1.52
N GLY A 46 -6.91 1.77 2.54
CA GLY A 46 -6.81 2.77 3.61
C GLY A 46 -6.40 4.14 3.08
N LEU A 47 -5.34 4.20 2.26
CA LEU A 47 -4.86 5.44 1.64
C LEU A 47 -5.92 6.08 0.74
N HIS A 48 -6.65 5.28 -0.05
CA HIS A 48 -7.75 5.79 -0.88
C HIS A 48 -8.87 6.41 -0.04
N ARG A 49 -9.22 5.82 1.11
CA ARG A 49 -10.21 6.42 2.03
C ARG A 49 -9.70 7.74 2.61
N GLN A 50 -8.45 7.77 3.08
CA GLN A 50 -7.83 9.00 3.59
C GLN A 50 -7.81 10.11 2.54
N LEU A 51 -7.43 9.80 1.30
CA LEU A 51 -7.45 10.76 0.19
C LEU A 51 -8.87 11.26 -0.12
N ALA A 52 -9.88 10.40 -0.05
CA ALA A 52 -11.27 10.80 -0.23
C ALA A 52 -11.74 11.74 0.89
N ASP A 53 -11.39 11.43 2.15
CA ASP A 53 -11.74 12.25 3.31
C ASP A 53 -11.06 13.63 3.24
N GLU A 54 -9.79 13.69 2.87
CA GLU A 54 -9.07 14.97 2.70
C GLU A 54 -9.67 15.81 1.56
N ARG A 55 -10.05 15.20 0.43
CA ARG A 55 -10.76 15.90 -0.65
C ARG A 55 -12.11 16.46 -0.19
N ALA A 56 -12.90 15.66 0.54
CA ALA A 56 -14.18 16.11 1.08
C ALA A 56 -14.02 17.28 2.07
N LYS A 57 -12.94 17.29 2.87
CA LYS A 57 -12.60 18.43 3.74
C LYS A 57 -12.22 19.66 2.93
N ASP A 58 -11.47 19.52 1.84
CA ASP A 58 -11.07 20.66 1.01
C ASP A 58 -12.27 21.25 0.25
N ASP A 59 -13.17 20.41 -0.28
CA ASP A 59 -14.43 20.83 -0.92
C ASP A 59 -15.41 21.50 0.07
N SER A 60 -15.33 21.18 1.36
CA SER A 60 -16.10 21.88 2.42
C SER A 60 -15.58 23.28 2.74
N ARG A 61 -14.42 23.68 2.19
CA ARG A 61 -13.87 25.04 2.27
C ARG A 61 -14.23 25.81 1.01
N GLY A 62 -15.52 26.12 0.85
CA GLY A 62 -16.04 26.88 -0.29
C GLY A 62 -15.33 28.23 -0.51
N TYR A 63 -14.54 28.30 -1.57
CA TYR A 63 -14.05 29.56 -2.14
C TYR A 63 -15.10 30.10 -3.12
N GLY A 64 -16.07 30.84 -2.60
CA GLY A 64 -16.93 31.72 -3.39
C GLY A 64 -16.55 33.18 -3.14
N ALA A 65 -16.66 34.04 -4.16
CA ALA A 65 -16.59 35.49 -4.00
C ALA A 65 -17.77 35.94 -3.11
N GLY A 66 -17.54 35.96 -1.80
CA GLY A 66 -18.57 36.15 -0.78
C GLY A 66 -18.44 35.26 0.46
N GLY A 67 -17.29 34.58 0.64
CA GLY A 67 -16.96 33.64 1.73
C GLY A 67 -17.31 34.09 3.16
N SER A 68 -18.57 33.98 3.51
CA SER A 68 -19.12 34.12 4.85
C SER A 68 -19.65 32.76 5.28
N ARG A 69 -18.97 32.12 6.25
CA ARG A 69 -19.58 31.03 7.01
C ARG A 69 -20.40 31.65 8.12
N TYR A 70 -21.71 31.64 7.95
CA TYR A 70 -22.65 32.00 9.00
C TYR A 70 -22.63 30.92 10.08
N HIS A 71 -22.11 31.26 11.26
CA HIS A 71 -22.29 30.51 12.49
C HIS A 71 -23.17 31.38 13.40
N GLY A 72 -24.50 31.34 13.21
CA GLY A 72 -25.44 31.64 14.31
C GLY A 72 -25.57 30.36 15.14
N ASP A 73 -25.49 30.36 16.45
CA ASP A 73 -25.78 31.39 17.47
C ASP A 73 -24.68 31.43 18.55
#